data_AF-A0A2H9N902-F1
#
_entry.id   AF-A0A2H9N902-F1
#
_cell.length_a   1.000
_cell.length_b   1.000
_cell.length_c   1.000
_cell.angle_alpha   90.00
_cell.angle_beta   90.00
_cell.angle_gamma   90.00
#
_symmetry.space_group_name_H-M   'P 1'
#
loop_
_entity.id
_entity.type
_entity.pdbx_description
1 polymer ?
#
loop_
_entity_poly.entity_id
_entity_poly.type
_entity_poly.pdbx_seq_one_letter_code
_entity_poly.pdbx_strand_id
1 'polypeptide(L)' 'MLFTVSFVAQVQLRLPEKVLEEIDRWVAEGRFKSRSDAIRSIISFYEERERTREFFSMLMRRSEEARKHSEVLVSLEEF' A
#
# COMPACT_ATOMS: atom_id res chain seq x y z
N MET A 1 25.88 -3.99 -21.09
CA MET A 1 24.46 -3.99 -20.69
C MET A 1 24.36 -4.84 -19.43
N LEU A 2 24.22 -4.24 -18.25
CA LEU A 2 24.02 -4.98 -17.00
C LEU A 2 22.54 -5.34 -16.90
N PHE A 3 22.20 -6.61 -17.07
CA PHE A 3 20.87 -7.12 -16.74
C PHE A 3 20.82 -7.30 -15.22
N THR A 4 20.11 -6.40 -14.54
CA THR A 4 19.69 -6.64 -13.16
C THR A 4 18.63 -7.75 -13.18
N VAL A 5 19.04 -8.99 -12.90
CA VAL A 5 18.10 -10.08 -12.65
C VAL A 5 17.46 -9.84 -11.29
N SER A 6 16.23 -9.33 -11.29
CA SER A 6 15.40 -9.29 -10.07
C SER A 6 14.93 -10.71 -9.77
N PHE A 7 15.42 -11.31 -8.69
CA PHE A 7 14.94 -12.59 -8.21
C PHE A 7 13.59 -12.38 -7.53
N VAL A 8 12.51 -12.69 -8.26
CA VAL A 8 11.16 -12.72 -7.68
C VAL A 8 10.93 -14.13 -7.12
N ALA A 9 10.62 -14.22 -5.83
CA ALA A 9 10.26 -15.50 -5.22
C ALA A 9 8.91 -15.97 -5.79
N GLN A 10 8.85 -17.23 -6.25
CA GLN A 10 7.60 -17.84 -6.71
C GLN A 10 6.90 -18.51 -5.53
N VAL A 11 5.62 -18.24 -5.36
CA VAL A 11 4.77 -18.83 -4.33
C VAL A 11 3.55 -19.48 -4.97
N GLN A 12 3.11 -20.62 -4.44
CA GLN A 12 1.86 -21.26 -4.84
C GLN A 12 0.75 -20.83 -3.88
N LEU A 13 -0.36 -20.33 -4.42
CA LEU A 13 -1.51 -19.88 -3.65
C LEU A 13 -2.71 -20.81 -3.85
N ARG A 14 -3.50 -20.99 -2.79
CA ARG A 14 -4.82 -21.65 -2.88
C ARG A 14 -5.88 -20.58 -2.80
N LEU A 15 -6.72 -20.50 -3.83
CA LEU A 15 -7.79 -19.51 -3.95
C LEU A 15 -9.11 -20.21 -4.25
N PRO A 16 -10.25 -19.67 -3.80
CA PRO A 16 -11.56 -20.12 -4.26
C PRO A 16 -11.68 -20.00 -5.77
N GLU A 17 -12.39 -20.93 -6.41
CA GLU A 17 -12.57 -20.97 -7.87
C GLU A 17 -13.14 -19.67 -8.42
N LYS A 18 -14.17 -19.11 -7.76
CA LYS A 18 -14.77 -17.82 -8.14
C LYS A 18 -13.76 -16.67 -8.19
N VAL A 19 -12.75 -16.68 -7.33
CA VAL A 19 -11.70 -15.66 -7.33
C VAL A 19 -10.78 -15.85 -8.52
N LEU A 20 -10.46 -17.10 -8.88
CA LEU A 20 -9.67 -17.39 -10.09
C LEU A 20 -10.41 -16.95 -11.35
N GLU A 21 -11.70 -17.25 -11.46
CA GLU A 21 -12.55 -16.83 -12.58
C GLU A 21 -12.58 -15.31 -12.75
N GLU A 22 -12.66 -14.57 -11.63
CA GLU A 22 -12.65 -13.12 -11.66
C GLU A 22 -11.30 -12.54 -12.09
N ILE A 23 -10.19 -13.10 -11.60
CA ILE A 23 -8.84 -12.72 -12.05
C ILE A 23 -8.69 -13.02 -13.56
N ASP A 24 -9.17 -14.17 -14.02
CA ASP A 24 -9.13 -14.55 -15.44
C ASP A 24 -9.90 -13.58 -16.31
N ARG A 25 -11.10 -13.20 -15.88
CA ARG A 25 -11.90 -12.19 -16.56
C ARG A 25 -11.13 -10.87 -16.67
N TRP A 26 -10.50 -10.39 -15.58
CA TRP A 26 -9.72 -9.14 -15.64
C TRP A 26 -8.53 -9.22 -16.61
N VAL A 27 -7.87 -10.38 -16.71
CA VAL A 27 -6.78 -10.59 -17.67
C VAL A 27 -7.33 -10.63 -19.11
N ALA A 28 -8.44 -11.34 -19.34
CA ALA A 28 -9.09 -11.42 -20.65
C ALA A 28 -9.60 -10.05 -21.14
N GLU A 29 -10.08 -9.21 -20.23
CA GLU A 29 -10.48 -7.81 -20.48
C GLU A 29 -9.28 -6.87 -20.69
N GLY A 30 -8.05 -7.34 -20.52
CA GLY A 30 -6.83 -6.54 -20.68
C GLY A 30 -6.57 -5.56 -19.52
N ARG A 31 -7.26 -5.70 -18.39
CA ARG A 31 -7.07 -4.85 -17.20
C ARG A 31 -5.75 -5.12 -16.50
N PHE A 32 -5.24 -6.35 -16.61
CA PHE A 32 -3.93 -6.76 -16.12
C PHE A 32 -3.20 -7.62 -17.16
N LYS A 33 -1.88 -7.57 -17.16
CA LYS A 33 -1.05 -8.32 -18.13
C LYS A 33 -1.06 -9.83 -17.88
N SER A 34 -1.27 -10.24 -16.63
CA SER A 34 -1.30 -11.64 -16.19
C SER A 34 -1.96 -11.76 -14.81
N ARG A 35 -2.25 -13.00 -14.37
CA ARG A 35 -2.72 -13.26 -13.00
C ARG A 35 -1.72 -12.74 -11.95
N SER A 36 -0.42 -12.95 -12.18
CA SER A 36 0.65 -12.49 -11.28
C SER A 36 0.73 -10.96 -11.20
N ASP A 37 0.48 -10.28 -12.33
CA ASP A 37 0.41 -8.82 -12.40
C ASP A 37 -0.80 -8.27 -11.60
N ALA A 38 -1.96 -8.93 -11.75
CA ALA A 38 -3.16 -8.60 -10.98
C ALA A 38 -2.93 -8.75 -9.47
N ILE A 39 -2.44 -9.92 -9.03
CA ILE A 39 -2.20 -10.19 -7.60
C ILE A 39 -1.18 -9.20 -7.02
N ARG A 40 -0.07 -8.94 -7.72
CA ARG A 40 0.95 -7.99 -7.26
C ARG A 40 0.37 -6.59 -7.11
N SER A 41 -0.40 -6.13 -8.08
CA SER A 41 -1.05 -4.82 -8.04
C SER A 41 -2.02 -4.69 -6.87
N ILE A 42 -2.84 -5.72 -6.63
CA ILE A 42 -3.79 -5.74 -5.50
C ILE A 42 -3.05 -5.68 -4.17
N ILE A 43 -1.97 -6.44 -4.00
CA ILE A 43 -1.14 -6.40 -2.79
C ILE A 43 -0.54 -5.00 -2.60
N SER A 44 0.00 -4.39 -3.67
CA SER A 44 0.54 -3.03 -3.58
C SER A 44 -0.52 -2.00 -3.20
N PHE A 45 -1.75 -2.12 -3.71
CA PHE A 45 -2.85 -1.25 -3.29
C PHE A 45 -3.21 -1.43 -1.81
N TYR A 46 -3.16 -2.67 -1.31
CA TYR A 46 -3.38 -2.94 0.11
C TYR A 46 -2.27 -2.33 0.98
N GLU A 47 -1.00 -2.49 0.60
CA GLU A 47 0.13 -1.89 1.32
C GLU A 47 0.03 -0.36 1.38
N GLU A 48 -0.33 0.29 0.27
CA GLU A 48 -0.46 1.74 0.23
C GLU A 48 -1.61 2.24 1.11
N ARG A 49 -2.70 1.48 1.17
CA ARG A 49 -3.81 1.73 2.10
C ARG A 49 -3.33 1.65 3.55
N GLU A 50 -2.55 0.64 3.92
CA GLU A 50 -2.05 0.51 5.29
C GLU A 50 -1.07 1.63 5.65
N ARG A 51 -0.16 2.02 4.75
CA ARG A 51 0.72 3.20 4.95
C ARG A 51 -0.08 4.48 5.21
N THR A 52 -1.17 4.68 4.48
CA THR A 52 -2.06 5.83 4.68
C THR A 52 -2.67 5.82 6.09
N ARG A 53 -3.05 4.65 6.61
CA ARG A 53 -3.62 4.51 7.97
C ARG A 53 -2.57 4.76 9.05
N GLU A 54 -1.35 4.30 8.84
CA GLU A 54 -0.22 4.56 9.74
C GLU A 54 0.11 6.05 9.79
N PHE A 55 0.14 6.71 8.63
CA PHE A 55 0.37 8.14 8.54
C PHE A 55 -0.69 8.95 9.29
N PHE A 56 -1.97 8.61 9.11
CA PHE A 56 -3.06 9.24 9.84
C PHE A 56 -2.92 9.05 11.36
N SER A 57 -2.58 7.84 11.80
CA SER A 57 -2.37 7.53 13.22
C SER A 57 -1.22 8.35 13.81
N MET A 58 -0.13 8.53 13.05
CA MET A 58 0.97 9.41 13.42
C MET A 58 0.51 10.86 13.59
N LEU A 59 -0.26 11.40 12.65
CA LEU A 59 -0.79 12.77 12.74
C LEU A 59 -1.67 12.98 13.97
N MET A 60 -2.56 12.03 14.26
CA MET A 60 -3.43 12.09 15.43
C MET A 60 -2.63 12.10 16.73
N ARG A 61 -1.60 11.26 16.83
CA ARG A 61 -0.69 11.25 17.99
C ARG A 61 0.01 12.60 18.16
N ARG A 62 0.54 13.17 17.08
CA ARG A 62 1.20 14.48 17.11
C ARG A 62 0.24 15.60 17.51
N SER A 63 -1.01 15.56 17.05
CA SER A 63 -2.03 16.54 17.42
C SER A 63 -2.35 16.48 18.92
N GLU A 64 -2.46 15.27 19.46
CA GLU A 64 -2.69 15.07 20.89
C GLU A 64 -1.51 15.54 21.75
N GLU A 65 -0.28 15.22 21.33
CA GLU A 65 0.95 15.70 21.98
C GLU A 65 1.00 17.24 22.01
N ALA A 66 0.71 17.91 20.89
CA ALA A 66 0.69 19.37 20.79
C ALA A 66 -0.38 20.02 21.70
N ARG A 67 -1.54 19.36 21.87
CA ARG A 67 -2.59 19.84 22.78
C ARG A 67 -2.20 19.69 24.25
N LYS A 68 -1.51 18.59 24.60
CA LYS A 68 -1.07 18.32 25.98
C LYS A 68 0.17 19.10 26.39
N HIS A 69 1.04 19.39 25.42
CA HIS A 69 2.34 20.02 25.62
C HIS A 69 2.47 21.28 24.76
N SER A 70 1.52 22.20 24.90
CA SER A 70 1.48 23.44 24.10
C SER A 70 2.68 24.35 24.36
N GLU A 71 3.28 24.25 25.55
CA GLU A 71 4.44 25.03 25.99
C GLU A 71 5.71 24.79 25.17
N VAL A 72 5.77 23.67 24.43
CA VAL A 72 6.93 23.29 23.60
C VAL A 72 6.78 23.77 22.15
N LEU A 73 5.62 24.37 21.81
CA LEU A 73 5.33 24.87 20.47
C LEU A 73 5.96 26.26 20.26
N VAL A 74 6.49 26.50 19.07
CA VAL A 74 7.05 27.81 18.68
C VAL A 74 5.91 28.70 18.19
N SER A 75 5.82 29.93 18.71
CA SER A 75 4.84 30.92 18.23
C SER A 75 5.22 31.43 16.84
N LEU A 76 4.22 31.59 15.97
CA LEU A 76 4.39 32.18 14.64
C LEU A 76 4.28 33.70 14.65
N GLU A 77 3.81 34.29 15.74
CA GLU A 77 3.62 35.74 15.91
C GLU A 77 4.92 36.45 16.33
N GLU A 78 5.96 35.70 16.68
CA GLU A 78 7.28 36.21 17.08
C GLU A 78 8.24 36.39 15.89
N PHE A 79 7.77 36.17 14.66
CA PHE A 79 8.48 36.38 13.39
C PHE A 79 7.86 37.52 12.58
#